data_AF-A0A0D7PLW8-F1
#
_entry.id   AF-A0A0D7PLW8-F1
#
_cell.length_a   1.000
_cell.length_b   1.000
_cell.length_c   1.000
_cell.angle_alpha   90.00
_cell.angle_beta   90.00
_cell.angle_gamma   90.00
#
_symmetry.space_group_name_H-M   'P 1'
#
loop_
_entity.id
_entity.type
_entity.pdbx_description
1 polymer ?
#
loop_
_entity_poly.entity_id
_entity_poly.type
_entity_poly.pdbx_seq_one_letter_code
_entity_poly.pdbx_strand_id
1 'polypeptide(L)'
;MHQAASLQFERVMDELVLWHAVPEDERSPAPAWWWGPAMAVCDAQEPMRHAWCCELGLGDGSSFAEGTHALLTLFAEQTSPTWPDDFPRKAEIKEDDVRELLPQPSDDSAFQP
;
A
#
# COMPACT_ATOMS: atom_id res chain seq x y z
N MET A 1 -6.37 19.78 -2.60
CA MET A 1 -6.10 18.46 -3.21
C MET A 1 -7.11 18.14 -4.33
N HIS A 2 -6.79 17.26 -5.29
CA HIS A 2 -7.76 16.78 -6.30
C HIS A 2 -8.65 15.69 -5.68
N GLN A 3 -9.98 15.72 -5.91
CA GLN A 3 -10.91 14.77 -5.27
C GLN A 3 -10.54 13.29 -5.50
N ALA A 4 -10.03 12.94 -6.68
CA ALA A 4 -9.63 11.56 -6.93
C ALA A 4 -8.45 11.12 -6.04
N ALA A 5 -7.53 12.03 -5.70
CA ALA A 5 -6.40 11.74 -4.81
C ALA A 5 -6.88 11.45 -3.39
N SER A 6 -7.84 12.24 -2.88
CA SER A 6 -8.49 11.96 -1.59
C SER A 6 -9.08 10.56 -1.59
N LEU A 7 -9.91 10.23 -2.60
CA LEU A 7 -10.58 8.93 -2.72
C LEU A 7 -9.61 7.75 -2.82
N GLN A 8 -8.47 7.91 -3.51
CA GLN A 8 -7.45 6.85 -3.53
C GLN A 8 -6.79 6.68 -2.16
N PHE A 9 -6.54 7.77 -1.44
CA PHE A 9 -6.02 7.68 -0.07
C PHE A 9 -7.04 7.05 0.88
N GLU A 10 -8.34 7.33 0.74
CA GLU A 10 -9.38 6.66 1.54
C GLU A 10 -9.33 5.14 1.38
N ARG A 11 -9.13 4.64 0.15
CA ARG A 11 -8.98 3.20 -0.11
C ARG A 11 -7.75 2.61 0.57
N VAL A 12 -6.64 3.35 0.58
CA VAL A 12 -5.44 2.95 1.32
C VAL A 12 -5.74 2.85 2.81
N MET A 13 -6.49 3.79 3.38
CA MET A 13 -6.87 3.72 4.80
C MET A 13 -7.78 2.52 5.10
N ASP A 14 -8.71 2.19 4.21
CA ASP A 14 -9.56 1.00 4.36
C ASP A 14 -8.72 -0.30 4.29
N GLU A 15 -7.74 -0.37 3.38
CA GLU A 15 -6.79 -1.49 3.30
C GLU A 15 -5.88 -1.56 4.53
N LEU A 16 -5.44 -0.42 5.07
CA LEU A 16 -4.63 -0.35 6.28
C LEU A 16 -5.36 -0.97 7.48
N VAL A 17 -6.66 -0.67 7.65
CA VAL A 17 -7.48 -1.26 8.72
C VAL A 17 -7.52 -2.79 8.59
N LEU A 18 -7.71 -3.31 7.37
CA LEU A 18 -7.71 -4.75 7.12
C LEU A 18 -6.33 -5.37 7.38
N TRP A 19 -5.25 -4.66 7.03
CA TRP A 19 -3.88 -5.07 7.25
C TRP A 19 -3.53 -5.10 8.75
N HIS A 20 -3.91 -4.09 9.51
CA HIS A 20 -3.72 -4.03 10.97
C HIS A 20 -4.54 -5.07 11.74
N ALA A 21 -5.67 -5.52 11.19
CA ALA A 21 -6.47 -6.59 11.79
C ALA A 21 -5.76 -7.97 11.77
N VAL A 22 -4.72 -8.14 10.94
CA VAL A 22 -3.88 -9.35 10.91
C VAL A 22 -2.80 -9.28 12.00
N PRO A 23 -2.57 -10.35 12.79
CA PRO A 23 -1.44 -10.41 13.73
C PRO A 23 -0.09 -10.14 13.07
N GLU A 24 0.80 -9.40 13.72
CA GLU A 24 2.08 -8.94 13.14
C GLU A 24 2.95 -10.08 12.59
N ASP A 25 2.95 -11.23 13.24
CA ASP A 25 3.71 -12.42 12.83
C ASP A 25 3.18 -13.05 11.53
N GLU A 26 1.88 -12.91 11.28
CA GLU A 26 1.19 -13.41 10.08
C GLU A 26 1.03 -12.35 8.98
N ARG A 27 1.23 -11.08 9.31
CA ARG A 27 0.94 -9.94 8.45
C ARG A 27 1.96 -9.78 7.34
N SER A 28 1.50 -9.60 6.11
CA SER A 28 2.40 -9.26 5.00
C SER A 28 3.15 -7.96 5.30
N PRO A 29 4.29 -7.69 4.64
CA PRO A 29 4.86 -6.34 4.63
C PRO A 29 3.83 -5.29 4.14
N ALA A 30 4.09 -3.99 4.33
CA ALA A 30 3.22 -2.96 3.78
C ALA A 30 3.29 -2.99 2.23
N PRO A 31 2.16 -2.94 1.52
CA PRO A 31 2.18 -3.10 0.08
C PRO A 31 2.64 -1.83 -0.66
N ALA A 32 3.47 -2.02 -1.69
CA ALA A 32 4.05 -0.90 -2.44
C ALA A 32 3.01 -0.04 -3.18
N TRP A 33 1.83 -0.59 -3.51
CA TRP A 33 0.77 0.15 -4.22
C TRP A 33 0.14 1.27 -3.37
N TRP A 34 0.35 1.29 -2.06
CA TRP A 34 -0.04 2.40 -1.19
C TRP A 34 0.80 3.66 -1.41
N TRP A 35 2.02 3.54 -1.94
CA TRP A 35 2.93 4.67 -2.07
C TRP A 35 2.40 5.76 -3.01
N GLY A 36 1.85 5.37 -4.17
CA GLY A 36 1.31 6.34 -5.15
C GLY A 36 0.24 7.27 -4.56
N PRO A 37 -0.85 6.73 -3.99
CA PRO A 37 -1.87 7.53 -3.31
C PRO A 37 -1.32 8.37 -2.13
N ALA A 38 -0.39 7.81 -1.35
CA ALA A 38 0.24 8.54 -0.24
C ALA A 38 1.00 9.78 -0.73
N MET A 39 1.80 9.65 -1.80
CA MET A 39 2.52 10.79 -2.39
C MET A 39 1.57 11.81 -3.01
N ALA A 40 0.43 11.38 -3.55
CA ALA A 40 -0.55 12.30 -4.14
C ALA A 40 -1.17 13.27 -3.12
N VAL A 41 -1.06 12.97 -1.82
CA VAL A 41 -1.60 13.80 -0.74
C VAL A 41 -0.53 14.25 0.28
N CYS A 42 0.77 14.07 0.00
CA CYS A 42 1.84 14.33 0.96
C CYS A 42 1.92 15.78 1.46
N ASP A 43 1.50 16.74 0.65
CA ASP A 43 1.51 18.18 1.00
C ASP A 43 0.11 18.69 1.40
N ALA A 44 -0.90 17.83 1.44
CA ALA A 44 -2.28 18.24 1.67
C ALA A 44 -2.56 18.52 3.16
N GLN A 45 -2.90 19.77 3.44
CA GLN A 45 -3.23 20.25 4.79
C GLN A 45 -4.71 20.07 5.16
N GLU A 46 -5.53 19.50 4.27
CA GLU A 46 -6.94 19.23 4.59
C GLU A 46 -7.02 18.16 5.71
N PRO A 47 -7.98 18.29 6.65
CA PRO A 47 -8.11 17.33 7.74
C PRO A 47 -8.63 15.97 7.25
N MET A 48 -8.13 14.90 7.86
CA MET A 48 -8.60 13.54 7.64
C MET A 48 -9.82 13.21 8.52
N ARG A 49 -10.48 12.09 8.20
CA ARG A 49 -11.55 11.56 9.07
C ARG A 49 -10.96 11.10 10.40
N HIS A 50 -11.71 11.31 11.49
CA HIS A 50 -11.32 10.90 12.83
C HIS A 50 -10.89 9.43 12.93
N ALA A 51 -11.65 8.51 12.32
CA ALA A 51 -11.36 7.08 12.33
C ALA A 51 -9.95 6.75 11.78
N TRP A 52 -9.50 7.47 10.76
CA TRP A 52 -8.17 7.30 10.17
C TRP A 52 -7.07 7.89 11.03
N CYS A 53 -7.36 9.01 11.70
CA CYS A 53 -6.44 9.57 12.70
C CYS A 53 -6.22 8.53 13.82
N CYS A 54 -7.29 7.91 14.32
CA CYS A 54 -7.17 6.84 15.33
C CYS A 54 -6.36 5.64 14.82
N GLU A 55 -6.62 5.18 13.59
CA GLU A 55 -5.92 4.03 13.01
C GLU A 55 -4.41 4.27 12.86
N LEU A 56 -4.02 5.50 12.53
CA LEU A 56 -2.62 5.92 12.39
C LEU A 56 -1.99 6.37 13.72
N GLY A 57 -2.73 6.33 14.84
CA GLY A 57 -2.26 6.82 16.14
C GLY A 57 -2.02 8.33 16.19
N LEU A 58 -2.72 9.09 15.34
CA LEU A 58 -2.63 10.54 15.22
C LEU A 58 -3.71 11.27 16.04
N GLY A 59 -3.49 12.56 16.27
CA GLY A 59 -4.45 13.43 16.94
C GLY A 59 -5.69 13.70 16.10
N ASP A 60 -6.80 14.02 16.75
CA ASP A 60 -8.02 14.40 16.03
C ASP A 60 -7.80 15.66 15.19
N GLY A 61 -8.31 15.66 13.96
CA GLY A 61 -8.12 16.74 12.99
C GLY A 61 -6.76 16.76 12.30
N SER A 62 -5.90 15.75 12.46
CA SER A 62 -4.66 15.62 11.69
C SER A 62 -4.92 15.62 10.18
N SER A 63 -3.99 16.22 9.46
CA SER A 63 -4.02 16.44 8.01
C SER A 63 -3.65 15.19 7.21
N PHE A 64 -4.01 15.17 5.92
CA PHE A 64 -3.54 14.14 4.99
C PHE A 64 -2.01 14.07 4.90
N ALA A 65 -1.32 15.20 5.01
CA ALA A 65 0.14 15.26 5.06
C ALA A 65 0.70 14.49 6.27
N GLU A 66 0.13 14.69 7.47
CA GLU A 66 0.50 13.95 8.67
C GLU A 66 0.18 12.45 8.53
N GLY A 67 -0.98 12.13 7.95
CA GLY A 67 -1.37 10.75 7.67
C GLY A 67 -0.42 10.03 6.71
N THR A 68 -0.04 10.68 5.62
CA THR A 68 0.97 10.18 4.68
C THR A 68 2.31 9.97 5.38
N HIS A 69 2.75 10.88 6.25
CA HIS A 69 4.02 10.70 6.96
C HIS A 69 3.98 9.47 7.88
N ALA A 70 2.88 9.27 8.61
CA ALA A 70 2.70 8.08 9.46
C ALA A 70 2.70 6.80 8.61
N LEU A 71 1.94 6.78 7.51
CA LEU A 71 1.89 5.66 6.56
C LEU A 71 3.28 5.38 5.96
N LEU A 72 4.03 6.41 5.58
CA LEU A 72 5.35 6.25 4.97
C LEU A 72 6.38 5.67 5.94
N THR A 73 6.21 5.91 7.24
CA THR A 73 7.05 5.32 8.29
C THR A 73 6.96 3.80 8.30
N LEU A 74 5.83 3.21 7.88
CA LEU A 74 5.68 1.74 7.77
C LEU A 74 6.61 1.12 6.72
N PHE A 75 7.00 1.87 5.68
CA PHE A 75 7.94 1.38 4.67
C PHE A 75 9.42 1.51 5.08
N ALA A 76 9.73 2.35 6.07
CA ALA A 76 11.11 2.77 6.33
C ALA A 76 12.04 1.61 6.72
N GLU A 77 11.51 0.61 7.44
CA GLU A 77 12.26 -0.56 7.91
C GLU A 77 12.03 -1.81 7.03
N GLN A 78 11.17 -1.71 6.02
CA GLN A 78 10.77 -2.83 5.21
C GLN A 78 11.83 -3.18 4.15
N THR A 79 12.29 -4.43 4.14
CA THR A 79 13.31 -4.91 3.19
C THR A 79 12.79 -5.89 2.14
N SER A 80 11.50 -6.23 2.16
CA SER A 80 10.86 -7.14 1.19
C SER A 80 9.54 -6.58 0.67
N PRO A 81 9.21 -6.80 -0.61
CA PRO A 81 7.92 -6.37 -1.16
C PRO A 81 6.79 -7.33 -0.74
N THR A 82 5.56 -6.82 -0.69
CA THR A 82 4.34 -7.62 -0.62
C THR A 82 3.83 -7.90 -2.02
N TRP A 83 3.54 -9.17 -2.31
CA TRP A 83 2.85 -9.56 -3.53
C TRP A 83 1.33 -9.36 -3.37
N PRO A 84 0.61 -9.00 -4.45
CA PRO A 84 -0.84 -8.81 -4.39
C PRO A 84 -1.61 -10.02 -3.83
N ASP A 85 -1.15 -11.24 -4.10
CA ASP A 85 -1.80 -12.47 -3.64
C ASP A 85 -1.58 -12.75 -2.15
N ASP A 86 -0.55 -12.13 -1.55
CA ASP A 86 -0.12 -12.35 -0.17
C ASP A 86 -0.62 -11.24 0.76
N PHE A 87 -1.50 -10.36 0.30
CA PHE A 87 -2.05 -9.29 1.13
C PHE A 87 -3.45 -9.70 1.65
N PRO A 88 -3.77 -9.49 2.94
CA PRO A 88 -2.95 -8.87 3.98
C PRO A 88 -2.12 -9.85 4.83
N ARG A 89 -2.15 -11.16 4.54
CA ARG A 89 -1.44 -12.23 5.27
C ARG A 89 -0.37 -12.86 4.40
N LYS A 90 0.85 -13.05 4.96
CA LYS A 90 1.93 -13.80 4.30
C LYS A 90 1.40 -15.12 3.75
N ALA A 91 1.61 -15.41 2.48
CA ALA A 91 1.33 -16.74 1.96
C ALA A 91 2.30 -17.75 2.57
N GLU A 92 1.80 -18.96 2.85
CA GLU A 92 2.67 -20.10 3.11
C GLU A 92 3.38 -20.47 1.80
N ILE A 93 4.56 -19.87 1.57
CA ILE A 93 5.40 -20.19 0.43
C ILE A 93 5.85 -21.66 0.60
N LYS A 94 5.25 -22.57 -0.16
CA LYS A 94 5.88 -23.88 -0.44
C LYS A 94 7.03 -23.62 -1.40
N GLU A 95 8.19 -24.20 -1.15
CA GLU A 95 9.45 -23.97 -1.91
C GLU A 95 9.32 -24.17 -3.43
N ASP A 96 8.25 -24.82 -3.92
CA ASP A 96 7.90 -24.96 -5.34
C ASP A 96 7.25 -23.71 -5.99
N ASP A 97 6.84 -22.69 -5.22
CA ASP A 97 6.19 -21.47 -5.75
C ASP A 97 7.19 -20.34 -5.99
N VAL A 98 8.45 -20.68 -6.26
CA VAL A 98 9.39 -19.75 -6.92
C VAL A 98 8.86 -19.57 -8.34
N ARG A 99 7.95 -18.60 -8.49
CA ARG A 99 7.37 -18.22 -9.78
C ARG A 99 8.52 -17.74 -10.67
N GLU A 100 9.06 -18.65 -11.47
CA GLU A 100 9.95 -18.29 -12.56
C GLU A 100 9.20 -17.24 -13.39
N LEU A 101 9.71 -16.01 -13.38
CA LEU A 101 9.34 -14.99 -14.36
C LEU A 101 9.88 -15.48 -15.71
N LEU A 102 9.24 -16.51 -16.26
CA LEU A 102 9.52 -16.99 -17.59
C LEU A 102 9.26 -15.80 -18.52
N PRO A 103 10.28 -15.34 -19.27
CA PRO A 103 10.09 -14.24 -20.19
C PRO A 103 8.93 -14.58 -21.11
N GLN A 104 7.89 -13.74 -21.08
CA GLN A 104 6.79 -13.85 -22.03
C GLN A 104 7.40 -13.81 -23.44
N PRO A 105 7.00 -14.69 -24.36
CA PRO A 105 7.50 -14.64 -25.73
C PRO A 105 7.21 -13.24 -26.26
N SER A 106 8.28 -12.55 -26.70
CA SER A 106 8.20 -11.24 -27.34
C SER A 106 7.12 -11.29 -28.41
N ASP A 107 6.07 -10.49 -28.26
CA ASP A 107 5.02 -10.31 -29.27
C ASP A 107 5.55 -9.42 -30.40
N ASP A 108 6.69 -9.84 -31.00
CA ASP A 108 7.40 -9.15 -32.08
C ASP A 108 6.85 -9.58 -33.45
N SER A 109 5.56 -9.95 -33.50
CA SER A 109 4.86 -10.29 -34.75
C SER A 109 4.16 -9.08 -35.38
N ALA A 110 4.15 -7.92 -34.72
CA ALA A 110 3.43 -6.73 -35.19
C ALA A 110 4.13 -5.97 -36.34
N PHE A 111 5.39 -6.28 -36.65
CA PHE A 111 6.15 -5.66 -37.72
C PHE A 111 6.78 -6.69 -38.64
N GLN A 112 5.96 -7.40 -39.42
CA GLN A 112 6.47 -8.07 -40.62
C GLN A 112 6.60 -7.04 -41.77
N PRO A 113 7.69 -7.10 -42.56
CA PRO A 113 8.00 -6.12 -43.62
C PRO A 113 7.05 -6.17 -44.81
#